data_AF-A0A316PI49-F1
#
_entry.id   AF-A0A316PI49-F1
#
_cell.length_a   1.000
_cell.length_b   1.000
_cell.length_c   1.000
_cell.angle_alpha   90.00
_cell.angle_beta   90.00
_cell.angle_gamma   90.00
#
_symmetry.space_group_name_H-M   'P 1'
#
loop_
_entity.id
_entity.type
_entity.pdbx_description
1 polymer ?
#
loop_
_entity_poly.entity_id
_entity_poly.type
_entity_poly.pdbx_seq_one_letter_code
_entity_poly.pdbx_strand_id
1 'polypeptide(L)'
;MGKEFRDGFQNYVRKEVPANNRKGRRVVYEYQGEMRHFVMTAAAFRTLKVHLGLLAFAGAALLVGTLCLPVPSNATNLVTLPALFGLFAAAYTVYGVLNLFTTRQDAPAWEYNTVNHALTGGTVIAAGLLAVALVLDIGYQLLVLKAFVPLELAAMGGYVLCIVLEVALFRRWRGLTVTAHKAEPEQQSSQAPH
;
A
#
# COMPACT_ATOMS: atom_id res chain seq x y z
N MET A 1 -15.76 -7.72 -1.67
CA MET A 1 -15.57 -7.10 -3.01
C MET A 1 -16.48 -5.88 -3.09
N GLY A 2 -15.91 -4.67 -2.99
CA GLY A 2 -16.64 -3.41 -2.80
C GLY A 2 -17.28 -2.88 -4.08
N LYS A 3 -18.24 -1.95 -3.94
CA LYS A 3 -18.95 -1.27 -5.05
C LYS A 3 -18.02 -0.79 -6.18
N GLU A 4 -16.84 -0.27 -5.83
CA GLU A 4 -15.84 0.20 -6.78
C GLU A 4 -15.34 -0.88 -7.77
N PHE A 5 -15.32 -2.16 -7.36
CA PHE A 5 -14.95 -3.25 -8.26
C PHE A 5 -16.07 -3.54 -9.27
N ARG A 6 -17.34 -3.49 -8.86
CA ARG A 6 -18.50 -3.62 -9.77
C ARG A 6 -18.59 -2.42 -10.72
N ASP A 7 -18.34 -1.21 -10.24
CA ASP A 7 -18.34 0.00 -11.06
C ASP A 7 -17.12 0.04 -12.00
N GLY A 8 -16.00 -0.58 -11.60
CA GLY A 8 -14.84 -0.81 -12.45
C GLY A 8 -15.20 -1.55 -13.74
N PHE A 9 -16.01 -2.62 -13.67
CA PHE A 9 -16.47 -3.38 -14.84
C PHE A 9 -17.57 -2.68 -15.65
N GLN A 10 -18.38 -1.80 -15.04
CA GLN A 10 -19.40 -1.03 -15.77
C GLN A 10 -18.80 -0.07 -16.80
N ASN A 11 -17.55 0.36 -16.57
CA ASN A 11 -16.85 1.26 -17.46
C ASN A 11 -16.11 0.54 -18.59
N TYR A 12 -16.14 -0.79 -18.66
CA TYR A 12 -15.58 -1.54 -19.79
C TYR A 12 -16.64 -1.72 -20.87
N VAL A 13 -16.41 -1.11 -22.03
CA VAL A 13 -17.27 -1.25 -23.20
C VAL A 13 -16.69 -2.32 -24.11
N ARG A 14 -17.54 -3.28 -24.51
CA ARG A 14 -17.19 -4.30 -25.49
C ARG A 14 -17.08 -3.66 -26.87
N LYS A 15 -15.90 -3.71 -27.49
CA LYS A 15 -15.63 -3.21 -28.84
C LYS A 15 -15.19 -4.35 -29.74
N GLU A 16 -15.76 -4.43 -30.94
CA GLU A 16 -15.32 -5.38 -31.96
C GLU A 16 -14.35 -4.69 -32.91
N VAL A 17 -13.10 -5.13 -32.89
CA VAL A 17 -12.00 -4.56 -33.67
C VAL A 17 -11.60 -5.58 -34.73
N PRO A 18 -11.23 -5.18 -35.97
CA PRO A 18 -10.78 -6.13 -36.98
C PRO A 18 -9.58 -6.93 -36.46
N ALA A 19 -9.58 -8.25 -36.62
CA ALA A 19 -8.42 -9.05 -36.26
C ALA A 19 -7.25 -8.74 -37.21
N ASN A 20 -6.01 -8.71 -36.69
CA ASN A 20 -4.79 -8.45 -37.47
C ASN A 20 -4.65 -9.32 -38.73
N ASN A 21 -5.32 -10.47 -38.77
CA ASN A 21 -5.24 -11.42 -39.88
C ASN A 21 -6.27 -11.13 -41.00
N ARG A 22 -6.95 -9.98 -40.99
CA ARG A 22 -8.01 -9.55 -41.95
C ARG A 22 -9.18 -10.55 -42.12
N LYS A 23 -9.24 -11.62 -41.33
CA LYS A 23 -10.33 -12.58 -41.25
C LYS A 23 -10.86 -12.61 -39.82
N GLY A 24 -12.05 -12.06 -39.62
CA GLY A 24 -12.77 -12.07 -38.35
C GLY A 24 -12.66 -10.78 -37.52
N ARG A 25 -13.54 -10.69 -36.52
CA ARG A 25 -13.59 -9.61 -35.53
C ARG A 25 -13.06 -10.13 -34.20
N ARG A 26 -12.20 -9.34 -33.53
CA ARG A 26 -11.74 -9.59 -32.16
C ARG A 26 -12.55 -8.73 -31.22
N VAL A 27 -13.05 -9.33 -30.15
CA VAL A 27 -13.66 -8.59 -29.05
C VAL A 27 -12.56 -8.06 -28.14
N VAL A 28 -12.52 -6.74 -27.94
CA VAL A 28 -11.64 -6.04 -26.99
C VAL A 28 -12.53 -5.28 -26.01
N TYR A 29 -12.15 -5.26 -24.73
CA TYR A 29 -12.84 -4.48 -23.72
C TYR A 29 -12.03 -3.21 -23.46
N GLU A 30 -12.61 -2.05 -23.76
CA GLU A 30 -11.99 -0.74 -23.61
C GLU A 30 -12.54 -0.06 -22.35
N TYR A 31 -11.66 0.38 -21.45
CA TYR A 31 -12.05 1.10 -20.25
C TYR A 31 -12.34 2.57 -20.60
N GLN A 32 -13.56 3.04 -20.35
CA GLN A 32 -14.00 4.41 -20.59
C GLN A 32 -14.19 5.23 -19.29
N GLY A 33 -13.69 4.71 -18.17
CA GLY A 33 -13.81 5.37 -16.88
C GLY A 33 -12.74 6.42 -16.62
N GLU A 34 -12.67 6.88 -15.37
CA GLU A 34 -11.65 7.82 -14.92
C GLU A 34 -10.29 7.14 -14.78
N MET A 35 -9.27 7.76 -15.36
CA MET A 35 -7.87 7.39 -15.26
C MET A 35 -7.16 8.33 -14.31
N ARG A 36 -6.25 7.77 -13.51
CA ARG A 36 -5.37 8.48 -12.57
C ARG A 36 -3.94 8.42 -13.09
N HIS A 37 -3.38 9.59 -13.34
CA HIS A 37 -2.02 9.76 -13.84
C HIS A 37 -1.10 10.24 -12.72
N PHE A 38 -0.01 9.51 -12.48
CA PHE A 38 1.05 9.97 -11.59
C PHE A 38 1.94 10.97 -12.32
N VAL A 39 1.91 12.24 -11.89
CA VAL A 39 2.62 13.37 -12.53
C VAL A 39 4.13 13.30 -12.22
N MET A 40 4.83 12.35 -12.84
CA MET A 40 6.27 12.14 -12.71
C MET A 40 6.82 11.40 -13.93
N THR A 41 8.14 11.24 -14.07
CA THR A 41 8.70 10.44 -15.16
C THR A 41 8.56 8.94 -14.88
N ALA A 42 8.54 8.12 -15.93
CA ALA A 42 8.51 6.65 -15.77
C ALA A 42 9.71 6.09 -15.01
N ALA A 43 10.86 6.78 -15.05
CA ALA A 43 12.03 6.46 -14.24
C ALA A 43 11.76 6.78 -12.75
N ALA A 44 11.27 7.99 -12.45
CA ALA A 44 10.92 8.39 -11.09
C ALA A 44 9.84 7.49 -10.47
N PHE A 45 8.83 7.07 -11.26
CA PHE A 45 7.80 6.16 -10.80
C PHE A 45 8.35 4.78 -10.44
N ARG A 46 9.25 4.22 -11.26
CA ARG A 46 9.94 2.96 -10.94
C ARG A 46 10.76 3.07 -9.65
N THR A 47 11.53 4.15 -9.50
CA THR A 47 12.31 4.39 -8.28
C THR A 47 11.43 4.54 -7.05
N LEU A 48 10.29 5.23 -7.16
CA LEU A 48 9.33 5.38 -6.08
C LEU A 48 8.80 4.03 -5.60
N LYS A 49 8.39 3.15 -6.52
CA LYS A 49 7.90 1.80 -6.17
C LYS A 49 8.92 1.01 -5.35
N VAL A 50 10.18 1.03 -5.78
CA VAL A 50 11.27 0.36 -5.05
C VAL A 50 11.42 0.93 -3.64
N HIS A 51 11.41 2.25 -3.49
CA HIS A 51 11.54 2.86 -2.17
C HIS A 51 10.36 2.56 -1.24
N LEU A 52 9.13 2.62 -1.76
CA LEU A 52 7.94 2.25 -0.98
C LEU A 52 7.96 0.77 -0.61
N GLY A 53 8.43 -0.10 -1.52
CA GLY A 53 8.73 -1.51 -1.25
C GLY A 53 9.68 -1.67 -0.09
N LEU A 54 10.87 -1.09 -0.19
CA LEU A 54 11.89 -1.19 0.85
C LEU A 54 11.38 -0.73 2.21
N LEU A 55 10.64 0.39 2.27
CA LEU A 55 10.06 0.89 3.52
C LEU A 55 9.02 -0.08 4.10
N ALA A 56 8.07 -0.56 3.30
CA ALA A 56 7.01 -1.46 3.77
C ALA A 56 7.57 -2.81 4.24
N PHE A 57 8.45 -3.41 3.44
CA PHE A 57 9.05 -4.71 3.79
C PHE A 57 9.99 -4.60 4.98
N ALA A 58 10.80 -3.53 5.08
CA ALA A 58 11.65 -3.31 6.24
C ALA A 58 10.82 -3.07 7.52
N GLY A 59 9.75 -2.28 7.43
CA GLY A 59 8.85 -2.03 8.56
C GLY A 59 8.19 -3.32 9.07
N ALA A 60 7.64 -4.14 8.16
CA ALA A 60 7.03 -5.42 8.51
C ALA A 60 8.05 -6.42 9.08
N ALA A 61 9.23 -6.55 8.46
CA ALA A 61 10.28 -7.45 8.95
C ALA A 61 10.80 -7.03 10.33
N LEU A 62 10.99 -5.73 10.55
CA LEU A 62 11.38 -5.18 11.83
C LEU A 62 10.33 -5.48 12.90
N LEU A 63 9.04 -5.30 12.59
CA LEU A 63 7.96 -5.57 13.52
C LEU A 63 7.90 -7.04 13.93
N VAL A 64 8.07 -7.96 12.97
CA VAL A 64 8.20 -9.39 13.27
C VAL A 64 9.41 -9.63 14.18
N GLY A 65 10.56 -9.02 13.89
CA GLY A 65 11.75 -9.10 14.72
C GLY A 65 11.51 -8.59 16.16
N THR A 66 10.84 -7.46 16.32
CA THR A 66 10.47 -6.87 17.61
C THR A 66 9.54 -7.79 18.40
N LEU A 67 8.54 -8.38 17.75
CA LEU A 67 7.62 -9.35 18.37
C LEU A 67 8.31 -10.65 18.79
N CYS A 68 9.35 -11.07 18.07
CA CYS A 68 10.12 -12.27 18.38
C CYS A 68 11.16 -12.08 19.50
N LEU A 69 11.37 -10.85 20.00
CA LEU A 69 12.26 -10.63 21.13
C LEU A 69 11.72 -11.33 22.39
N PRO A 70 12.56 -12.08 23.13
CA PRO A 70 12.15 -12.76 24.35
C PRO A 70 12.07 -11.77 25.54
N VAL A 71 11.17 -10.80 25.43
CA VAL A 71 10.91 -9.79 26.48
C VAL A 71 9.62 -10.10 27.23
N PRO A 72 9.58 -9.82 28.55
CA PRO A 72 8.37 -10.03 29.36
C PRO A 72 7.12 -9.29 28.84
N SER A 73 7.27 -8.09 28.28
CA SER A 73 6.17 -7.34 27.67
C SER A 73 5.48 -8.12 26.54
N ASN A 74 6.25 -8.73 25.64
CA ASN A 74 5.79 -9.60 24.56
C ASN A 74 5.21 -10.95 25.03
N ALA A 75 5.38 -11.32 26.31
CA ALA A 75 4.71 -12.50 26.87
C ALA A 75 3.27 -12.18 27.32
N THR A 76 2.87 -10.91 27.32
CA THR A 76 1.55 -10.47 27.76
C THR A 76 0.64 -10.12 26.59
N ASN A 77 -0.64 -10.47 26.70
CA ASN A 77 -1.67 -10.08 25.72
C ASN A 77 -1.87 -8.56 25.62
N LEU A 78 -1.48 -7.81 26.66
CA LEU A 78 -1.63 -6.36 26.73
C LEU A 78 -0.86 -5.66 25.61
N VAL A 79 0.41 -6.00 25.43
CA VAL A 79 1.30 -5.39 24.42
C VAL A 79 1.19 -6.11 23.08
N THR A 80 1.11 -7.45 23.11
CA THR A 80 1.13 -8.26 21.88
C THR A 80 -0.12 -8.12 21.03
N LEU A 81 -1.32 -7.99 21.60
CA LEU A 81 -2.54 -7.89 20.79
C LEU A 81 -2.53 -6.63 19.90
N PRO A 82 -2.29 -5.41 20.42
CA PRO A 82 -2.13 -4.23 19.57
C PRO A 82 -1.02 -4.38 18.54
N ALA A 83 0.14 -4.93 18.93
CA ALA A 83 1.26 -5.14 18.00
C ALA A 83 0.93 -6.13 16.87
N LEU A 84 0.19 -7.21 17.16
CA LEU A 84 -0.29 -8.17 16.17
C LEU A 84 -1.33 -7.56 15.22
N PHE A 85 -2.27 -6.77 15.73
CA PHE A 85 -3.18 -6.03 14.86
C PHE A 85 -2.43 -5.00 14.00
N GLY A 86 -1.41 -4.35 14.55
CA GLY A 86 -0.48 -3.49 13.83
C GLY A 86 0.25 -4.24 12.70
N LEU A 87 0.66 -5.48 12.95
CA LEU A 87 1.26 -6.35 11.95
C LEU A 87 0.30 -6.70 10.82
N PHE A 88 -0.97 -6.99 11.11
CA PHE A 88 -1.97 -7.21 10.06
C PHE A 88 -2.19 -5.96 9.20
N ALA A 89 -2.17 -4.77 9.81
CA ALA A 89 -2.25 -3.51 9.08
C ALA A 89 -1.01 -3.27 8.22
N ALA A 90 0.20 -3.54 8.73
CA ALA A 90 1.45 -3.47 7.97
C ALA A 90 1.47 -4.48 6.81
N ALA A 91 0.95 -5.70 7.01
CA ALA A 91 0.79 -6.68 5.95
C ALA A 91 -0.17 -6.21 4.85
N TYR A 92 -1.24 -5.50 5.23
CA TYR A 92 -2.14 -4.85 4.27
C TYR A 92 -1.44 -3.72 3.48
N THR A 93 -0.56 -2.95 4.11
CA THR A 93 0.31 -1.98 3.43
C THR A 93 1.22 -2.68 2.41
N VAL A 94 1.87 -3.80 2.80
CA VAL A 94 2.72 -4.61 1.90
C VAL A 94 1.91 -5.12 0.70
N TYR A 95 0.69 -5.61 0.91
CA TYR A 95 -0.22 -5.98 -0.17
C TYR A 95 -0.48 -4.80 -1.13
N GLY A 96 -0.74 -3.60 -0.60
CA GLY A 96 -0.88 -2.38 -1.40
C GLY A 96 0.34 -2.07 -2.25
N VAL A 97 1.55 -2.26 -1.69
CA VAL A 97 2.80 -2.07 -2.43
C VAL A 97 2.99 -3.12 -3.53
N LEU A 98 2.65 -4.38 -3.26
CA LEU A 98 2.70 -5.45 -4.27
C LEU A 98 1.78 -5.13 -5.45
N ASN A 99 0.56 -4.65 -5.20
CA ASN A 99 -0.33 -4.18 -6.26
C ASN A 99 0.27 -2.97 -7.01
N LEU A 100 0.88 -2.03 -6.28
CA LEU A 100 1.54 -0.88 -6.89
C LEU A 100 2.67 -1.28 -7.86
N PHE A 101 3.37 -2.41 -7.63
CA PHE A 101 4.37 -2.90 -8.58
C PHE A 101 3.78 -3.22 -9.95
N THR A 102 2.56 -3.75 -9.99
CA THR A 102 1.84 -4.03 -11.25
C THR A 102 1.14 -2.82 -11.86
N THR A 103 0.88 -1.78 -11.06
CA THR A 103 0.18 -0.57 -11.51
C THR A 103 0.98 0.24 -12.51
N ARG A 104 0.35 0.63 -13.62
CA ARG A 104 0.97 1.49 -14.62
C ARG A 104 0.97 2.95 -14.17
N GLN A 105 1.76 3.79 -14.84
CA GLN A 105 1.79 5.23 -14.55
C GLN A 105 0.44 5.90 -14.81
N ASP A 106 -0.26 5.43 -15.85
CA ASP A 106 -1.68 5.67 -16.07
C ASP A 106 -2.46 4.46 -15.58
N ALA A 107 -3.18 4.63 -14.48
CA ALA A 107 -3.93 3.57 -13.84
C ALA A 107 -5.42 3.90 -13.81
N PRO A 108 -6.32 2.92 -14.00
CA PRO A 108 -7.74 3.11 -13.73
C PRO A 108 -7.99 3.57 -12.29
N ALA A 109 -9.03 4.37 -12.07
CA ALA A 109 -9.34 4.92 -10.74
C ALA A 109 -9.53 3.83 -9.66
N TRP A 110 -10.12 2.68 -10.01
CA TRP A 110 -10.32 1.56 -9.07
C TRP A 110 -8.99 0.95 -8.60
N GLU A 111 -7.99 0.87 -9.49
CA GLU A 111 -6.67 0.33 -9.17
C GLU A 111 -5.91 1.32 -8.28
N TYR A 112 -5.96 2.61 -8.64
CA TYR A 112 -5.42 3.68 -7.81
C TYR A 112 -6.05 3.71 -6.41
N ASN A 113 -7.39 3.66 -6.31
CA ASN A 113 -8.10 3.69 -5.04
C ASN A 113 -7.73 2.50 -4.16
N THR A 114 -7.59 1.30 -4.74
CA THR A 114 -7.16 0.09 -4.03
C THR A 114 -5.78 0.28 -3.41
N VAL A 115 -4.82 0.77 -4.19
CA VAL A 115 -3.46 1.06 -3.71
C VAL A 115 -3.49 2.17 -2.66
N ASN A 116 -4.23 3.25 -2.92
CA ASN A 116 -4.32 4.40 -2.03
C ASN A 116 -4.93 4.04 -0.67
N HIS A 117 -5.97 3.21 -0.64
CA HIS A 117 -6.57 2.72 0.59
C HIS A 117 -5.60 1.87 1.40
N ALA A 118 -4.84 0.99 0.74
CA ALA A 118 -3.84 0.17 1.41
C ALA A 118 -2.68 1.02 1.97
N LEU A 119 -2.11 1.93 1.17
CA LEU A 119 -0.95 2.72 1.58
C LEU A 119 -1.29 3.87 2.53
N THR A 120 -2.51 4.40 2.50
CA THR A 120 -2.94 5.46 3.43
C THR A 120 -3.60 4.87 4.68
N GLY A 121 -4.54 3.94 4.50
CA GLY A 121 -5.27 3.35 5.61
C GLY A 121 -4.41 2.36 6.39
N GLY A 122 -3.69 1.47 5.70
CA GLY A 122 -2.83 0.48 6.32
C GLY A 122 -1.74 1.12 7.19
N THR A 123 -1.05 2.14 6.67
CA THR A 123 0.02 2.85 7.41
C THR A 123 -0.49 3.58 8.65
N VAL A 124 -1.64 4.26 8.56
CA VAL A 124 -2.22 4.99 9.70
C VAL A 124 -2.67 4.02 10.79
N ILE A 125 -3.34 2.92 10.41
CA ILE A 125 -3.79 1.90 11.35
C ILE A 125 -2.59 1.22 12.00
N ALA A 126 -1.58 0.84 11.22
CA ALA A 126 -0.34 0.23 11.72
C ALA A 126 0.36 1.16 12.71
N ALA A 127 0.65 2.40 12.32
CA ALA A 127 1.31 3.38 13.19
C ALA A 127 0.52 3.62 14.49
N GLY A 128 -0.81 3.74 14.41
CA GLY A 128 -1.65 3.93 15.59
C GLY A 128 -1.61 2.76 16.56
N LEU A 129 -1.73 1.53 16.05
CA LEU A 129 -1.69 0.32 16.88
C LEU A 129 -0.30 0.05 17.48
N LEU A 130 0.76 0.36 16.75
CA LEU A 130 2.12 0.28 17.25
C LEU A 130 2.41 1.34 18.31
N ALA A 131 1.86 2.55 18.18
CA ALA A 131 1.95 3.57 19.22
C ALA A 131 1.25 3.12 20.51
N VAL A 132 0.08 2.48 20.39
CA VAL A 132 -0.61 1.87 21.54
C VAL A 132 0.24 0.77 22.16
N ALA A 133 0.81 -0.15 21.35
CA ALA A 133 1.70 -1.19 21.84
C ALA A 133 2.90 -0.61 22.62
N LEU A 134 3.55 0.42 22.08
CA LEU A 134 4.68 1.11 22.73
C LEU A 134 4.28 1.73 24.07
N VAL A 135 3.14 2.41 24.14
CA VAL A 135 2.68 3.02 25.41
C VAL A 135 2.40 1.94 26.46
N LEU A 136 1.82 0.82 26.06
CA LEU A 136 1.55 -0.31 26.95
C LEU A 136 2.84 -1.02 27.38
N ASP A 137 3.83 -1.12 26.51
CA ASP A 137 5.15 -1.65 26.82
C ASP A 137 5.86 -0.79 27.89
N ILE A 138 5.92 0.53 27.67
CA ILE A 138 6.46 1.49 28.64
C ILE A 138 5.69 1.39 29.97
N GLY A 139 4.36 1.35 29.92
CA GLY A 139 3.52 1.22 31.11
C GLY A 139 3.77 -0.09 31.87
N TYR A 140 3.90 -1.21 31.16
CA TYR A 140 4.21 -2.50 31.74
C TYR A 140 5.57 -2.50 32.44
N GLN A 141 6.59 -1.89 31.82
CA GLN A 141 7.91 -1.80 32.42
C GLN A 141 7.91 -0.94 33.70
N LEU A 142 7.25 0.21 33.68
CA LEU A 142 7.22 1.15 34.80
C LEU A 142 6.34 0.66 35.97
N LEU A 143 5.21 0.04 35.68
CA LEU A 143 4.18 -0.25 36.69
C LEU A 143 4.19 -1.71 37.17
N VAL A 144 4.56 -2.66 36.31
CA VAL A 144 4.50 -4.10 36.61
C VAL A 144 5.89 -4.67 36.90
N LEU A 145 6.81 -4.59 35.94
CA LEU A 145 8.16 -5.15 36.11
C LEU A 145 8.94 -4.43 37.20
N LYS A 146 8.86 -3.08 37.24
CA LYS A 146 9.62 -2.22 38.16
C LYS A 146 11.13 -2.54 38.19
N ALA A 147 11.65 -3.08 37.10
CA ALA A 147 13.02 -3.52 36.94
C ALA A 147 13.54 -3.11 35.57
N PHE A 148 14.82 -2.75 35.51
CA PHE A 148 15.47 -2.39 34.27
C PHE A 148 15.88 -3.66 33.51
N VAL A 149 15.24 -3.89 32.37
CA VAL A 149 15.55 -5.00 31.46
C VAL A 149 16.04 -4.36 30.16
N PRO A 150 17.35 -4.44 29.83
CA PRO A 150 17.91 -3.77 28.64
C PRO A 150 17.24 -4.20 27.33
N LEU A 151 16.77 -5.45 27.27
CA LEU A 151 16.09 -5.98 26.09
C LEU A 151 14.72 -5.33 25.84
N GLU A 152 14.05 -4.82 26.88
CA GLU A 152 12.81 -4.03 26.72
C GLU A 152 13.09 -2.70 26.00
N LEU A 153 14.24 -2.06 26.23
CA LEU A 153 14.63 -0.88 25.46
C LEU A 153 14.81 -1.19 23.97
N ALA A 154 15.30 -2.38 23.65
CA ALA A 154 15.41 -2.82 22.26
C ALA A 154 14.02 -3.05 21.63
N ALA A 155 13.07 -3.61 22.39
CA ALA A 155 11.69 -3.79 21.95
C ALA A 155 10.98 -2.44 21.71
N MET A 156 11.07 -1.52 22.68
CA MET A 156 10.56 -0.14 22.56
C MET A 156 11.17 0.60 21.37
N GLY A 157 12.50 0.51 21.20
CA GLY A 157 13.20 1.07 20.05
C GLY A 157 12.72 0.49 18.72
N GLY A 158 12.44 -0.82 18.69
CA GLY A 158 11.82 -1.51 17.56
C GLY A 158 10.44 -0.93 17.21
N TYR A 159 9.54 -0.82 18.19
CA TYR A 159 8.22 -0.22 17.98
C TYR A 159 8.30 1.23 17.49
N VAL A 160 9.16 2.05 18.08
CA VAL A 160 9.40 3.44 17.64
C VAL A 160 9.85 3.47 16.18
N LEU A 161 10.82 2.62 15.81
CA LEU A 161 11.35 2.60 14.45
C LEU A 161 10.29 2.11 13.45
N CYS A 162 9.47 1.12 13.79
CA CYS A 162 8.33 0.70 12.97
C CYS A 162 7.33 1.87 12.75
N ILE A 163 6.97 2.62 13.80
CA ILE A 163 6.09 3.79 13.68
C ILE A 163 6.70 4.83 12.74
N VAL A 164 8.00 5.12 12.88
CA VAL A 164 8.70 6.08 12.01
C VAL A 164 8.68 5.62 10.55
N LEU A 165 8.88 4.34 10.29
CA LEU A 165 8.85 3.77 8.93
C LEU A 165 7.44 3.88 8.31
N GLU A 166 6.38 3.57 9.07
CA GLU A 166 5.00 3.72 8.61
C GLU A 166 4.65 5.19 8.31
N VAL A 167 5.08 6.12 9.17
CA VAL A 167 4.89 7.57 8.95
C VAL A 167 5.68 8.06 7.74
N ALA A 168 6.91 7.57 7.55
CA ALA A 168 7.72 7.90 6.38
C ALA A 168 7.06 7.42 5.08
N LEU A 169 6.50 6.20 5.10
CA LEU A 169 5.75 5.63 3.98
C LEU A 169 4.51 6.49 3.67
N PHE A 170 3.71 6.79 4.69
CA PHE A 170 2.52 7.62 4.57
C PHE A 170 2.83 8.98 3.96
N ARG A 171 3.84 9.69 4.49
CA ARG A 171 4.25 11.02 4.00
C ARG A 171 4.72 10.95 2.55
N ARG A 172 5.48 9.92 2.19
CA ARG A 172 5.98 9.73 0.84
C ARG A 172 4.86 9.44 -0.15
N TRP A 173 3.87 8.64 0.24
CA TRP A 173 2.70 8.35 -0.58
C TRP A 173 1.79 9.57 -0.75
N ARG A 174 1.49 10.28 0.35
CA ARG A 174 0.63 11.47 0.34
C ARG A 174 1.24 12.68 -0.36
N GLY A 175 2.57 12.72 -0.50
CA GLY A 175 3.28 13.78 -1.22
C GLY A 175 3.23 13.65 -2.74
N LEU A 176 2.59 12.61 -3.30
CA LEU A 176 2.53 12.39 -4.73
C LEU A 176 1.40 13.20 -5.39
N THR A 177 1.74 13.89 -6.48
CA THR A 177 0.75 14.56 -7.32
C THR A 177 0.12 13.57 -8.29
N VAL A 178 -1.21 13.47 -8.25
CA VAL A 178 -2.01 12.61 -9.13
C VAL A 178 -3.09 13.43 -9.80
N THR A 179 -3.17 13.38 -11.13
CA THR A 179 -4.22 14.04 -11.91
C THR A 179 -5.26 13.03 -12.38
N ALA A 180 -6.50 13.48 -12.50
CA ALA A 180 -7.61 12.68 -13.02
C ALA A 180 -7.95 13.15 -14.44
N HIS A 181 -8.16 12.21 -15.35
CA HIS A 181 -8.66 12.47 -16.70
C HIS A 181 -9.60 11.35 -17.12
N LYS A 182 -10.54 11.61 -18.03
CA LYS A 182 -11.33 10.54 -18.64
C LYS A 182 -10.45 9.80 -19.64
N ALA A 183 -10.59 8.48 -19.74
CA ALA A 183 -10.00 7.74 -20.84
C ALA A 183 -10.51 8.31 -22.17
N GLU A 184 -9.63 8.93 -22.94
CA GLU A 184 -9.97 9.29 -24.32
C GLU A 184 -10.12 7.98 -25.10
N PRO A 185 -11.21 7.81 -25.88
CA PRO A 185 -11.27 6.69 -26.80
C PRO A 185 -10.05 6.80 -27.71
N GLU A 186 -9.30 5.72 -27.91
CA GLU A 186 -8.25 5.71 -28.93
C GLU A 186 -8.90 6.16 -30.24
N GLN A 187 -8.63 7.41 -30.65
CA GLN A 187 -8.96 7.86 -31.98
C GLN A 187 -8.25 6.89 -32.90
N GLN A 188 -9.04 6.16 -33.69
CA GLN A 188 -8.58 5.26 -34.73
C GLN A 188 -7.38 5.94 -35.39
N SER A 189 -6.19 5.33 -35.24
CA SER A 189 -4.99 5.76 -35.92
C SER A 189 -5.41 6.12 -37.34
N SER A 190 -5.28 7.39 -37.70
CA SER A 190 -5.68 7.93 -38.99
C SER A 190 -5.32 6.91 -40.05
N GLN A 191 -6.32 6.38 -40.75
CA GLN A 191 -6.09 5.67 -42.00
C GLN A 191 -5.19 6.58 -42.81
N ALA A 192 -3.92 6.20 -42.98
CA ALA A 192 -3.05 6.90 -43.90
C ALA A 192 -3.72 6.82 -45.27
N PRO A 193 -4.08 7.94 -45.90
CA PRO A 193 -4.50 7.91 -47.28
C PRO A 193 -3.26 7.65 -48.11
N HIS A 194 -3.23 6.47 -48.75
CA HIS A 194 -2.84 6.20 -50.15
C HIS A 194 -2.35 4.76 -50.32
#